data_AF-A0A966LPR5-F1
#
_entry.id   AF-A0A966LPR5-F1
#
_cell.length_a   1.000
_cell.length_b   1.000
_cell.length_c   1.000
_cell.angle_alpha   90.00
_cell.angle_beta   90.00
_cell.angle_gamma   90.00
#
_symmetry.space_group_name_H-M   'P 1'
#
loop_
_entity.id
_entity.type
_entity.pdbx_description
1 polymer ?
#
loop_
_entity_poly.entity_id
_entity_poly.type
_entity_poly.pdbx_seq_one_letter_code
_entity_poly.pdbx_strand_id
1 'polypeptide(L)'
;MKRIFLLCLLIHSLGIHAQNCTDESVRNEPGRFLDNHTGKKLGGSAYTTAQKAQATKLMQDFENVCKKNISQFTGGQAKSSFFGLSGKMFYGTQLTYERTYNLGFHEFVCHVQSRQLKIVDEYQGVLRINGNPDFRKIFENIDQGNPLYRQPMNSPDVNAPMLAVFEYMGFEHPEIVESINKSNGYFDATEETVGGQGTQLLKTKNGGGLAYSFEDRSVDWSGYTFRHWFFTHTDIPFLIPVSRKEFLQAVLEYYDREKIALTDNMQKMLTTARSGVAEMEKNKNPYLQNQKDRLALLEKSAGEIPIINEQKKATAKKLLSEQDEKWLNSQVIIQHDNKAFRIPSDPKRDLSVVYGKFYFTDFYTGTYGYKLYRINPEYLKKYPANGSKPAVIEVMYRYSTLNKFTLSVRDKYINNLDFEGIRKLL
;
A
#
# COMPACT_ATOMS: atom_id res chain seq x y z
N MET A 1 -11.25 -21.67 85.21
CA MET A 1 -10.00 -20.94 85.55
C MET A 1 -8.98 -21.19 84.45
N LYS A 2 -8.46 -20.11 83.82
CA LYS A 2 -7.07 -19.89 83.35
C LYS A 2 -6.41 -21.03 82.53
N ARG A 3 -5.89 -20.87 81.30
CA ARG A 3 -5.21 -19.72 80.67
C ARG A 3 -5.19 -19.93 79.13
N ILE A 4 -5.46 -18.85 78.40
CA ILE A 4 -5.19 -18.68 76.98
C ILE A 4 -3.73 -18.21 76.85
N PHE A 5 -2.93 -18.88 76.00
CA PHE A 5 -1.65 -18.36 75.53
C PHE A 5 -1.82 -17.98 74.05
N LEU A 6 -1.77 -16.68 73.79
CA LEU A 6 -1.81 -16.09 72.45
C LEU A 6 -0.38 -16.15 71.87
N LEU A 7 -0.18 -16.91 70.80
CA LEU A 7 1.07 -16.88 70.03
C LEU A 7 0.89 -15.89 68.87
N CYS A 8 1.44 -14.70 68.99
CA CYS A 8 1.52 -13.73 67.89
C CYS A 8 2.47 -14.24 66.81
N LEU A 9 1.92 -14.70 65.69
CA LEU A 9 2.68 -14.93 64.45
C LEU A 9 2.97 -13.58 63.80
N LEU A 10 4.18 -13.07 64.01
CA LEU A 10 4.79 -11.98 63.23
C LEU A 10 5.02 -12.47 61.80
N ILE A 11 4.01 -12.29 60.95
CA ILE A 11 4.18 -12.33 59.50
C ILE A 11 5.00 -11.09 59.15
N HIS A 12 6.33 -11.25 59.10
CA HIS A 12 7.18 -10.29 58.41
C HIS A 12 6.75 -10.33 56.94
N SER A 13 6.10 -9.24 56.53
CA SER A 13 5.92 -8.87 55.14
C SER A 13 7.26 -8.98 54.42
N LEU A 14 7.46 -10.07 53.68
CA LEU A 14 8.33 -10.08 52.50
C LEU A 14 7.69 -9.12 51.50
N GLY A 15 7.85 -7.83 51.73
CA GLY A 15 7.74 -6.82 50.70
C GLY A 15 8.81 -7.15 49.69
N ILE A 16 8.44 -7.88 48.64
CA ILE A 16 9.21 -7.98 47.41
C ILE A 16 9.44 -6.54 46.96
N HIS A 17 10.57 -5.96 47.35
CA HIS A 17 11.03 -4.72 46.75
C HIS A 17 11.22 -5.05 45.28
N ALA A 18 10.40 -4.45 44.42
CA ALA A 18 10.59 -4.52 42.99
C ALA A 18 12.06 -4.16 42.72
N GLN A 19 12.84 -5.11 42.22
CA GLN A 19 14.27 -4.93 42.03
C GLN A 19 14.49 -3.72 41.13
N ASN A 20 15.33 -2.78 41.57
CA ASN A 20 15.70 -1.64 40.76
C ASN A 20 16.25 -2.13 39.42
N CYS A 21 15.66 -1.68 38.32
CA CYS A 21 16.08 -2.13 37.00
C CYS A 21 17.41 -1.50 36.58
N THR A 22 18.04 -2.12 35.57
CA THR A 22 19.12 -1.55 34.75
C THR A 22 18.75 -1.72 33.28
N ASP A 23 19.40 -1.00 32.37
CA ASP A 23 19.12 -1.17 30.93
C ASP A 23 19.40 -2.61 30.47
N GLU A 24 20.36 -3.28 31.09
CA GLU A 24 20.65 -4.68 30.81
C GLU A 24 19.59 -5.62 31.38
N SER A 25 19.16 -5.43 32.62
CA SER A 25 18.12 -6.27 33.22
C SER A 25 16.83 -6.16 32.41
N VAL A 26 16.48 -4.95 31.99
CA VAL A 26 15.27 -4.69 31.20
C VAL A 26 15.30 -5.38 29.84
N ARG A 27 16.44 -5.41 29.12
CA ARG A 27 16.54 -6.12 27.83
C ARG A 27 16.36 -7.64 27.95
N ASN A 28 16.63 -8.20 29.13
CA ASN A 28 16.52 -9.62 29.42
C ASN A 28 15.15 -10.01 30.00
N GLU A 29 14.28 -9.04 30.32
CA GLU A 29 12.93 -9.31 30.78
C GLU A 29 12.15 -10.14 29.74
N PRO A 30 11.38 -11.16 30.16
CA PRO A 30 10.55 -11.93 29.25
C PRO A 30 9.58 -11.05 28.47
N GLY A 31 9.45 -11.32 27.17
CA GLY A 31 8.46 -10.67 26.32
C GLY A 31 7.05 -10.89 26.85
N ARG A 32 6.25 -9.82 26.88
CA ARG A 32 4.84 -9.87 27.28
C ARG A 32 3.94 -9.74 26.07
N PHE A 33 2.76 -10.33 26.15
CA PHE A 33 1.71 -10.15 25.15
C PHE A 33 0.50 -9.47 25.79
N LEU A 34 0.00 -8.42 25.14
CA LEU A 34 -1.24 -7.74 25.50
C LEU A 34 -2.20 -7.75 24.32
N ASP A 35 -3.36 -8.35 24.53
CA ASP A 35 -4.50 -8.22 23.65
C ASP A 35 -5.13 -6.83 23.83
N ASN A 36 -4.98 -5.94 22.84
CA ASN A 36 -5.51 -4.56 22.90
C ASN A 36 -6.72 -4.36 21.98
N HIS A 37 -7.32 -5.43 21.48
CA HIS A 37 -8.50 -5.39 20.60
C HIS A 37 -9.75 -6.00 21.25
N THR A 38 -9.62 -6.77 22.33
CA THR A 38 -10.75 -7.31 23.11
C THR A 38 -11.77 -6.22 23.47
N GLY A 39 -13.03 -6.42 23.06
CA GLY A 39 -14.15 -5.51 23.34
C GLY A 39 -14.28 -4.31 22.37
N LYS A 40 -13.32 -4.07 21.47
CA LYS A 40 -13.41 -3.01 20.46
C LYS A 40 -14.10 -3.54 19.20
N LYS A 41 -15.15 -2.84 18.75
CA LYS A 41 -15.78 -3.13 17.45
C LYS A 41 -14.83 -2.71 16.33
N LEU A 42 -14.66 -3.56 15.31
CA LEU A 42 -14.00 -3.16 14.07
C LEU A 42 -14.70 -1.92 13.49
N GLY A 43 -13.92 -0.85 13.31
CA GLY A 43 -14.36 0.38 12.66
C GLY A 43 -14.63 0.18 11.15
N GLY A 44 -15.22 1.18 10.52
CA GLY A 44 -15.50 1.19 9.07
C GLY A 44 -17.00 1.09 8.75
N SER A 45 -17.54 2.11 8.09
CA SER A 45 -18.94 2.19 7.63
C SER A 45 -19.18 1.44 6.32
N ALA A 46 -18.14 1.04 5.59
CA ALA A 46 -18.21 0.46 4.25
C ALA A 46 -18.52 -1.06 4.20
N TYR A 47 -18.81 -1.69 5.34
CA TYR A 47 -18.84 -3.15 5.50
C TYR A 47 -20.17 -3.64 6.08
N THR A 48 -20.66 -4.75 5.53
CA THR A 48 -21.79 -5.49 6.11
C THR A 48 -21.39 -6.19 7.41
N THR A 49 -22.37 -6.54 8.24
CA THR A 49 -22.15 -7.30 9.48
C THR A 49 -21.43 -8.62 9.23
N ALA A 50 -21.76 -9.32 8.13
CA ALA A 50 -21.13 -10.58 7.76
C ALA A 50 -19.65 -10.39 7.39
N GLN A 51 -19.33 -9.35 6.61
CA GLN A 51 -17.94 -9.04 6.23
C GLN A 51 -17.09 -8.67 7.45
N LYS A 52 -17.65 -7.92 8.41
CA LYS A 52 -16.96 -7.62 9.67
C LYS A 52 -16.67 -8.89 10.48
N ALA A 53 -17.63 -9.81 10.57
CA ALA A 53 -17.43 -11.06 11.28
C ALA A 53 -16.34 -11.94 10.63
N GLN A 54 -16.32 -12.04 9.31
CA GLN A 54 -15.28 -12.77 8.57
C GLN A 54 -13.89 -12.14 8.76
N ALA A 55 -13.81 -10.79 8.70
CA ALA A 55 -12.55 -10.08 8.94
C ALA A 55 -12.03 -10.29 10.36
N THR A 56 -12.90 -10.16 11.38
CA THR A 56 -12.53 -10.43 12.78
C THR A 56 -11.98 -11.83 12.93
N LYS A 57 -12.67 -12.84 12.37
CA LYS A 57 -12.25 -14.23 12.46
C LYS A 57 -10.85 -14.44 11.85
N LEU A 58 -10.62 -13.93 10.64
CA LEU A 58 -9.30 -14.07 9.99
C LEU A 58 -8.19 -13.39 10.82
N MET A 59 -8.44 -12.20 11.38
CA MET A 59 -7.44 -11.52 12.21
C MET A 59 -7.19 -12.23 13.55
N GLN A 60 -8.20 -12.89 14.12
CA GLN A 60 -8.04 -13.78 15.27
C GLN A 60 -7.22 -15.01 14.90
N ASP A 61 -7.43 -15.58 13.70
CA ASP A 61 -6.63 -16.69 13.21
C ASP A 61 -5.15 -16.27 13.01
N PHE A 62 -4.89 -15.09 12.45
CA PHE A 62 -3.53 -14.51 12.38
C PHE A 62 -2.92 -14.32 13.77
N GLU A 63 -3.68 -13.76 14.71
CA GLU A 63 -3.22 -13.56 16.08
C GLU A 63 -2.88 -14.89 16.75
N ASN A 64 -3.70 -15.93 16.57
CA ASN A 64 -3.46 -17.26 17.14
C ASN A 64 -2.16 -17.88 16.62
N VAL A 65 -1.84 -17.65 15.34
CA VAL A 65 -0.54 -18.05 14.78
C VAL A 65 0.59 -17.23 15.39
N CYS A 66 0.44 -15.91 15.51
CA CYS A 66 1.47 -15.01 16.07
C CYS A 66 1.71 -15.19 17.57
N LYS A 67 0.68 -15.59 18.34
CA LYS A 67 0.80 -15.88 19.77
C LYS A 67 1.70 -17.08 20.04
N LYS A 68 1.80 -18.03 19.09
CA LYS A 68 2.78 -19.11 19.18
C LYS A 68 4.17 -18.47 19.23
N ASN A 69 5.00 -18.90 20.17
CA ASN A 69 6.37 -18.43 20.32
C ASN A 69 6.53 -16.94 20.69
N ILE A 70 5.45 -16.23 21.06
CA ILE A 70 5.54 -14.81 21.44
C ILE A 70 6.43 -14.58 22.68
N SER A 71 6.63 -15.61 23.50
CA SER A 71 7.54 -15.58 24.65
C SER A 71 9.03 -15.63 24.28
N GLN A 72 9.39 -15.86 23.01
CA GLN A 72 10.78 -15.97 22.57
C GLN A 72 11.51 -14.62 22.49
N PHE A 73 10.79 -13.51 22.33
CA PHE A 73 11.42 -12.19 22.40
C PHE A 73 11.56 -11.72 23.85
N THR A 74 12.50 -10.83 24.09
CA THR A 74 12.78 -10.25 25.41
C THR A 74 12.83 -8.73 25.33
N GLY A 75 12.69 -8.06 26.47
CA GLY A 75 12.89 -6.62 26.60
C GLY A 75 11.70 -5.77 26.14
N GLY A 76 10.50 -6.32 26.09
CA GLY A 76 9.34 -5.53 25.69
C GLY A 76 7.98 -6.22 25.83
N GLN A 77 6.96 -5.52 25.34
CA GLN A 77 5.59 -5.98 25.26
C GLN A 77 5.06 -5.86 23.83
N ALA A 78 4.52 -6.96 23.32
CA ALA A 78 3.80 -7.01 22.07
C ALA A 78 2.33 -6.67 22.33
N LYS A 79 1.79 -5.64 21.67
CA LYS A 79 0.39 -5.22 21.77
C LYS A 79 -0.32 -5.54 20.46
N SER A 80 -1.31 -6.44 20.51
CA SER A 80 -2.09 -6.78 19.32
C SER A 80 -3.20 -5.77 19.09
N SER A 81 -3.46 -5.44 17.83
CA SER A 81 -4.53 -4.55 17.44
C SER A 81 -5.04 -4.93 16.06
N PHE A 82 -6.35 -4.83 15.89
CA PHE A 82 -6.97 -5.00 14.58
C PHE A 82 -7.19 -3.62 13.99
N PHE A 83 -6.49 -3.34 12.90
CA PHE A 83 -6.70 -2.09 12.18
C PHE A 83 -7.72 -2.33 11.08
N GLY A 84 -8.51 -1.28 10.82
CA GLY A 84 -9.61 -1.32 9.90
C GLY A 84 -9.16 -1.86 8.54
N LEU A 85 -9.81 -2.93 8.09
CA LEU A 85 -10.73 -2.86 6.97
C LEU A 85 -10.53 -1.55 6.16
N SER A 86 -9.54 -1.55 5.27
CA SER A 86 -9.22 -0.41 4.41
C SER A 86 -10.47 0.00 3.59
N GLY A 87 -10.46 1.17 2.97
CA GLY A 87 -11.53 1.53 2.02
C GLY A 87 -11.75 0.43 0.98
N LYS A 88 -12.90 0.44 0.28
CA LYS A 88 -13.15 -0.50 -0.82
C LYS A 88 -11.94 -0.52 -1.77
N MET A 89 -11.43 -1.71 -2.09
CA MET A 89 -10.32 -1.90 -3.04
C MET A 89 -10.75 -2.87 -4.13
N PHE A 90 -9.95 -3.00 -5.18
CA PHE A 90 -10.21 -4.01 -6.20
C PHE A 90 -8.95 -4.79 -6.55
N TYR A 91 -9.13 -6.08 -6.81
CA TYR A 91 -8.19 -6.92 -7.53
C TYR A 91 -8.82 -7.26 -8.88
N GLY A 92 -8.34 -6.63 -9.96
CA GLY A 92 -9.08 -6.65 -11.21
C GLY A 92 -10.45 -6.00 -11.03
N THR A 93 -11.49 -6.59 -11.60
CA THR A 93 -12.88 -6.15 -11.38
C THR A 93 -13.49 -6.65 -10.06
N GLN A 94 -12.76 -7.43 -9.25
CA GLN A 94 -13.30 -8.00 -8.01
C GLN A 94 -13.12 -7.06 -6.82
N LEU A 95 -14.23 -6.63 -6.22
CA LEU A 95 -14.22 -5.87 -4.98
C LEU A 95 -13.59 -6.69 -3.86
N THR A 96 -12.61 -6.10 -3.18
CA THR A 96 -11.88 -6.71 -2.08
C THR A 96 -11.65 -5.71 -0.95
N TYR A 97 -11.16 -6.23 0.17
CA TYR A 97 -10.98 -5.51 1.41
C TYR A 97 -9.74 -6.04 2.13
N GLU A 98 -8.89 -5.12 2.59
CA GLU A 98 -7.71 -5.45 3.39
C GLU A 98 -8.17 -5.84 4.80
N ARG A 99 -7.59 -6.92 5.33
CA ARG A 99 -7.87 -7.42 6.68
C ARG A 99 -6.56 -7.44 7.45
N THR A 100 -6.33 -6.42 8.29
CA THR A 100 -5.01 -6.19 8.89
C THR A 100 -4.96 -6.53 10.38
N TYR A 101 -4.17 -7.56 10.69
CA TYR A 101 -3.64 -7.79 12.03
C TYR A 101 -2.35 -6.97 12.25
N ASN A 102 -2.27 -6.22 13.33
CA ASN A 102 -1.04 -5.54 13.76
C ASN A 102 -0.58 -6.06 15.12
N LEU A 103 0.72 -6.23 15.26
CA LEU A 103 1.41 -6.54 16.50
C LEU A 103 2.57 -5.56 16.70
N GLY A 104 2.34 -4.54 17.53
CA GLY A 104 3.33 -3.52 17.87
C GLY A 104 4.23 -3.98 19.00
N PHE A 105 5.55 -3.88 18.84
CA PHE A 105 6.54 -4.23 19.85
C PHE A 105 7.00 -2.96 20.59
N HIS A 106 6.62 -2.87 21.86
CA HIS A 106 6.96 -1.76 22.75
C HIS A 106 8.15 -2.14 23.63
N GLU A 107 9.21 -1.36 23.56
CA GLU A 107 10.41 -1.59 24.34
C GLU A 107 10.15 -1.33 25.82
N PHE A 108 10.72 -2.16 26.68
CA PHE A 108 10.83 -1.86 28.10
C PHE A 108 12.04 -0.96 28.32
N VAL A 109 11.89 0.02 29.22
CA VAL A 109 12.97 0.92 29.60
C VAL A 109 13.09 0.99 31.11
N CYS A 110 14.31 1.20 31.61
CA CYS A 110 14.50 1.49 33.01
C CYS A 110 14.32 2.99 33.26
N HIS A 111 13.32 3.37 34.05
CA HIS A 111 13.10 4.77 34.34
C HIS A 111 14.27 5.35 35.15
N VAL A 112 14.89 6.42 34.63
CA VAL A 112 16.18 6.92 35.13
C VAL A 112 16.13 7.35 36.60
N GLN A 113 15.02 7.93 37.05
CA GLN A 113 14.87 8.41 38.44
C GLN A 113 14.32 7.34 39.38
N SER A 114 13.22 6.68 39.00
CA SER A 114 12.54 5.73 39.90
C SER A 114 13.15 4.34 39.87
N ARG A 115 14.04 4.05 38.91
CA ARG A 115 14.64 2.73 38.67
C ARG A 115 13.59 1.62 38.54
N GLN A 116 12.41 1.98 38.05
CA GLN A 116 11.31 1.05 37.77
C GLN A 116 11.23 0.76 36.28
N LEU A 117 10.84 -0.47 35.96
CA LEU A 117 10.51 -0.87 34.60
C LEU A 117 9.31 -0.07 34.09
N LYS A 118 9.48 0.56 32.93
CA LYS A 118 8.43 1.26 32.18
C LYS A 118 8.36 0.70 30.76
N ILE A 119 7.29 1.03 30.06
CA ILE A 119 7.04 0.62 28.68
C ILE A 119 7.05 1.89 27.83
N VAL A 120 7.74 1.87 26.70
CA VAL A 120 7.65 2.94 25.71
C VAL A 120 6.27 2.90 25.06
N ASP A 121 5.55 4.02 25.07
CA ASP A 121 4.18 4.06 24.55
C ASP A 121 4.12 3.86 23.04
N GLU A 122 5.15 4.30 22.31
CA GLU A 122 5.30 4.06 20.88
C GLU A 122 6.01 2.73 20.60
N TYR A 123 5.47 1.95 19.66
CA TYR A 123 6.10 0.71 19.25
C TYR A 123 7.37 0.99 18.46
N GLN A 124 8.46 0.31 18.82
CA GLN A 124 9.76 0.43 18.16
C GLN A 124 9.83 -0.42 16.89
N GLY A 125 9.09 -1.54 16.86
CA GLY A 125 8.90 -2.38 15.68
C GLY A 125 7.46 -2.81 15.54
N VAL A 126 7.03 -3.21 14.34
CA VAL A 126 5.66 -3.66 14.10
C VAL A 126 5.63 -4.82 13.11
N LEU A 127 4.92 -5.88 13.46
CA LEU A 127 4.52 -6.93 12.54
C LEU A 127 3.09 -6.64 12.06
N ARG A 128 2.90 -6.59 10.74
CA ARG A 128 1.60 -6.48 10.08
C ARG A 128 1.34 -7.73 9.28
N ILE A 129 0.12 -8.27 9.38
CA ILE A 129 -0.35 -9.34 8.50
C ILE A 129 -1.61 -8.85 7.82
N ASN A 130 -1.53 -8.72 6.49
CA ASN A 130 -2.59 -8.23 5.64
C ASN A 130 -3.16 -9.39 4.82
N GLY A 131 -4.42 -9.75 5.06
CA GLY A 131 -5.20 -10.54 4.10
C GLY A 131 -5.72 -9.62 3.01
N ASN A 132 -5.43 -9.93 1.74
CA ASN A 132 -5.68 -9.08 0.58
C ASN A 132 -5.08 -7.66 0.74
N PRO A 133 -3.75 -7.53 0.82
CA PRO A 133 -3.08 -6.22 0.94
C PRO A 133 -3.43 -5.25 -0.20
N ASP A 134 -3.41 -3.94 0.10
CA ASP A 134 -3.48 -2.90 -0.91
C ASP A 134 -2.15 -2.78 -1.67
N PHE A 135 -2.04 -3.45 -2.82
CA PHE A 135 -0.82 -3.39 -3.63
C PHE A 135 -0.45 -1.98 -4.10
N ARG A 136 -1.37 -1.01 -4.11
CA ARG A 136 -1.06 0.40 -4.43
C ARG A 136 -0.24 1.09 -3.34
N LYS A 137 -0.26 0.57 -2.11
CA LYS A 137 0.56 1.07 -1.01
C LYS A 137 1.95 0.42 -1.00
N ILE A 138 2.03 -0.81 -1.51
CA ILE A 138 3.23 -1.64 -1.45
C ILE A 138 4.06 -1.46 -2.71
N PHE A 139 3.46 -1.43 -3.89
CA PHE A 139 4.16 -1.34 -5.16
C PHE A 139 3.83 -0.06 -5.88
N GLU A 140 4.81 0.47 -6.61
CA GLU A 140 4.56 1.57 -7.52
C GLU A 140 3.53 1.16 -8.59
N ASN A 141 2.47 1.94 -8.66
CA ASN A 141 1.44 1.86 -9.68
C ASN A 141 1.52 3.09 -10.59
N ILE A 142 0.90 3.00 -11.77
CA ILE A 142 0.92 4.10 -12.75
C ILE A 142 0.28 5.39 -12.20
N ASP A 143 -0.66 5.26 -11.26
CA ASP A 143 -1.36 6.41 -10.67
C ASP A 143 -0.56 7.14 -9.56
N GLN A 144 0.46 6.49 -8.97
CA GLN A 144 1.28 7.00 -7.85
C GLN A 144 0.47 7.70 -6.74
N GLY A 145 -0.75 7.26 -6.48
CA GLY A 145 -1.65 7.87 -5.50
C GLY A 145 -2.17 9.27 -5.88
N ASN A 146 -1.90 9.75 -7.09
CA ASN A 146 -2.30 11.08 -7.53
C ASN A 146 -3.84 11.21 -7.55
N PRO A 147 -4.43 12.09 -6.72
CA PRO A 147 -5.87 12.24 -6.60
C PRO A 147 -6.55 12.59 -7.93
N LEU A 148 -5.81 13.13 -8.90
CA LEU A 148 -6.33 13.52 -10.21
C LEU A 148 -6.66 12.32 -11.12
N TYR A 149 -6.07 11.13 -10.90
CA TYR A 149 -6.47 9.90 -11.60
C TYR A 149 -7.74 9.28 -11.02
N ARG A 150 -8.17 9.72 -9.82
CA ARG A 150 -9.44 9.36 -9.19
C ARG A 150 -10.60 10.14 -9.82
N GLN A 151 -10.75 10.02 -11.13
CA GLN A 151 -11.97 10.47 -11.79
C GLN A 151 -13.17 9.74 -11.17
N PRO A 152 -14.38 10.32 -11.18
CA PRO A 152 -15.60 9.65 -10.72
C PRO A 152 -15.92 8.33 -11.45
N MET A 153 -15.17 7.98 -12.50
CA MET A 153 -15.29 6.71 -13.22
C MET A 153 -14.20 5.69 -12.85
N ASN A 154 -13.28 6.07 -11.94
CA ASN A 154 -12.08 5.30 -11.57
C ASN A 154 -12.00 5.06 -10.05
N SER A 155 -13.10 5.17 -9.31
CA SER A 155 -13.09 5.01 -7.85
C SER A 155 -13.99 3.87 -7.35
N PRO A 156 -13.51 3.06 -6.39
CA PRO A 156 -14.34 2.14 -5.60
C PRO A 156 -15.49 2.81 -4.86
N ASP A 157 -15.36 4.10 -4.56
CA ASP A 157 -16.34 4.86 -3.78
C ASP A 157 -17.62 5.17 -4.58
N VAL A 158 -17.53 5.15 -5.90
CA VAL A 158 -18.61 5.50 -6.84
C VAL A 158 -19.13 4.29 -7.63
N ASN A 159 -18.73 3.08 -7.23
CA ASN A 159 -19.15 1.81 -7.84
C ASN A 159 -18.91 1.73 -9.36
N ALA A 160 -17.88 2.44 -9.85
CA ALA A 160 -17.43 2.34 -11.23
C ALA A 160 -16.27 1.33 -11.31
N PRO A 161 -16.25 0.42 -12.31
CA PRO A 161 -15.14 -0.50 -12.49
C PRO A 161 -13.86 0.30 -12.78
N MET A 162 -12.81 0.01 -12.01
CA MET A 162 -11.49 0.60 -12.19
C MET A 162 -10.96 0.29 -13.60
N LEU A 163 -10.32 1.27 -14.24
CA LEU A 163 -9.69 1.04 -15.55
C LEU A 163 -8.45 0.16 -15.37
N ALA A 164 -8.31 -0.85 -16.24
CA ALA A 164 -7.22 -1.82 -16.17
C ALA A 164 -5.83 -1.17 -16.12
N VAL A 165 -5.63 -0.04 -16.80
CA VAL A 165 -4.35 0.70 -16.80
C VAL A 165 -3.89 1.12 -15.40
N PHE A 166 -4.80 1.33 -14.46
CA PHE A 166 -4.48 1.69 -13.08
C PHE A 166 -4.32 0.50 -12.13
N GLU A 167 -4.62 -0.71 -12.61
CA GLU A 167 -4.39 -1.96 -11.87
C GLU A 167 -2.99 -2.53 -12.13
N TYR A 168 -2.28 -1.98 -13.12
CA TYR A 168 -0.95 -2.41 -13.48
C TYR A 168 0.08 -1.94 -12.46
N MET A 169 0.89 -2.89 -11.99
CA MET A 169 1.98 -2.70 -11.05
C MET A 169 3.31 -2.72 -11.80
N GLY A 170 4.16 -1.74 -11.53
CA GLY A 170 5.50 -1.63 -12.11
C GLY A 170 6.54 -2.31 -11.23
N PHE A 171 7.38 -3.16 -11.83
CA PHE A 171 8.52 -3.76 -11.15
C PHE A 171 9.78 -3.55 -11.98
N GLU A 172 10.80 -2.92 -11.38
CA GLU A 172 12.13 -2.82 -12.00
C GLU A 172 12.84 -4.18 -11.98
N HIS A 173 12.63 -4.95 -10.90
CA HIS A 173 13.27 -6.24 -10.62
C HIS A 173 12.25 -7.40 -10.68
N PRO A 174 12.14 -8.15 -11.80
CA PRO A 174 11.21 -9.28 -11.96
C PRO A 174 11.34 -10.39 -10.90
N GLU A 175 12.50 -10.47 -10.25
CA GLU A 175 12.79 -11.42 -9.17
C GLU A 175 11.82 -11.26 -7.99
N ILE A 176 11.29 -10.05 -7.75
CA ILE A 176 10.21 -9.80 -6.77
C ILE A 176 8.98 -10.62 -7.17
N VAL A 177 8.56 -10.48 -8.42
CA VAL A 177 7.36 -11.12 -8.95
C VAL A 177 7.51 -12.63 -8.90
N GLU A 178 8.71 -13.14 -9.23
CA GLU A 178 9.02 -14.56 -9.12
C GLU A 178 8.90 -15.06 -7.67
N SER A 179 9.43 -14.32 -6.69
CA SER A 179 9.33 -14.66 -5.26
C SER A 179 7.86 -14.66 -4.78
N ILE A 180 7.07 -13.66 -5.17
CA ILE A 180 5.64 -13.58 -4.86
C ILE A 180 4.88 -14.78 -5.45
N ASN A 181 5.11 -15.10 -6.72
CA ASN A 181 4.44 -16.20 -7.41
C ASN A 181 4.83 -17.58 -6.87
N LYS A 182 6.06 -17.74 -6.40
CA LYS A 182 6.51 -18.99 -5.79
C LYS A 182 6.11 -19.11 -4.31
N SER A 183 5.55 -18.06 -3.70
CA SER A 183 5.15 -18.05 -2.28
C SER A 183 6.34 -18.40 -1.37
N ASN A 184 7.56 -18.06 -1.82
CA ASN A 184 8.80 -18.42 -1.15
C ASN A 184 9.78 -17.24 -1.12
N GLY A 185 10.31 -17.00 0.08
CA GLY A 185 11.23 -15.90 0.34
C GLY A 185 10.57 -14.63 0.86
N TYR A 186 11.43 -13.65 1.09
CA TYR A 186 11.06 -12.30 1.51
C TYR A 186 11.86 -11.30 0.72
N PHE A 187 11.48 -10.03 0.85
CA PHE A 187 12.36 -8.94 0.48
C PHE A 187 12.38 -7.84 1.53
N ASP A 188 13.56 -7.24 1.74
CA ASP A 188 13.77 -6.08 2.59
C ASP A 188 13.68 -4.79 1.76
N ALA A 189 13.02 -3.76 2.29
CA ALA A 189 12.93 -2.43 1.71
C ALA A 189 13.23 -1.37 2.78
N THR A 190 13.77 -0.22 2.38
CA THR A 190 14.03 0.91 3.29
C THR A 190 12.79 1.78 3.52
N GLU A 191 11.72 1.54 2.76
CA GLU A 191 10.44 2.23 2.83
C GLU A 191 9.30 1.19 2.87
N GLU A 192 8.12 1.58 3.35
CA GLU A 192 6.93 0.72 3.34
C GLU A 192 6.39 0.50 1.90
N THR A 193 6.70 1.43 0.99
CA THR A 193 6.43 1.33 -0.45
C THR A 193 7.71 0.89 -1.18
N VAL A 194 7.55 0.05 -2.20
CA VAL A 194 8.60 -0.69 -2.90
C VAL A 194 8.47 -0.40 -4.39
N GLY A 195 9.58 -0.05 -5.05
CA GLY A 195 9.61 0.07 -6.51
C GLY A 195 10.57 1.11 -7.06
N GLY A 196 10.88 2.18 -6.31
CA GLY A 196 11.46 3.42 -6.86
C GLY A 196 12.86 3.39 -7.49
N GLN A 197 13.28 4.57 -7.99
CA GLN A 197 14.46 4.78 -8.82
C GLN A 197 15.77 4.59 -8.05
N GLY A 198 16.78 4.02 -8.71
CA GLY A 198 18.12 3.90 -8.14
C GLY A 198 18.22 2.77 -7.10
N THR A 199 17.33 1.78 -7.23
CA THR A 199 17.25 0.66 -6.30
C THR A 199 18.17 -0.48 -6.75
N GLN A 200 19.12 -0.86 -5.91
CA GLN A 200 19.89 -2.08 -6.07
C GLN A 200 19.19 -3.26 -5.40
N LEU A 201 19.09 -4.36 -6.15
CA LEU A 201 18.71 -5.65 -5.62
C LEU A 201 19.93 -6.37 -5.02
N LEU A 202 19.94 -6.53 -3.70
CA LEU A 202 20.95 -7.27 -2.96
C LEU A 202 20.40 -8.63 -2.55
N LYS A 203 21.14 -9.71 -2.80
CA LYS A 203 20.78 -11.01 -2.21
C LYS A 203 21.19 -11.00 -0.74
N THR A 204 20.27 -11.34 0.15
CA THR A 204 20.60 -11.47 1.57
C THR A 204 21.61 -12.61 1.80
N LYS A 205 22.53 -12.43 2.74
CA LYS A 205 23.61 -13.39 3.04
C LYS A 205 23.11 -14.80 3.42
N ASN A 206 21.86 -14.91 3.85
CA ASN A 206 21.26 -16.18 4.26
C ASN A 206 20.47 -16.87 3.14
N GLY A 207 20.54 -16.38 1.89
CA GLY A 207 19.93 -17.00 0.71
C GLY A 207 18.39 -17.02 0.70
N GLY A 208 17.74 -16.56 1.76
CA GLY A 208 16.29 -16.67 1.96
C GLY A 208 15.47 -15.47 1.47
N GLY A 209 16.10 -14.41 0.96
CA GLY A 209 15.38 -13.22 0.51
C GLY A 209 16.22 -12.21 -0.27
N LEU A 210 15.53 -11.23 -0.84
CA LEU A 210 16.05 -10.09 -1.58
C LEU A 210 16.12 -8.86 -0.65
N ALA A 211 16.92 -7.85 -0.99
CA ALA A 211 16.96 -6.59 -0.29
C ALA A 211 17.07 -5.45 -1.29
N TYR A 212 16.36 -4.36 -1.03
CA TYR A 212 16.31 -3.15 -1.83
C TYR A 212 17.02 -2.03 -1.09
N SER A 213 17.99 -1.42 -1.76
CA SER A 213 18.68 -0.23 -1.27
C SER A 213 18.67 0.86 -2.33
N PHE A 214 18.35 2.09 -1.95
CA PHE A 214 18.51 3.25 -2.82
C PHE A 214 19.96 3.74 -2.76
N GLU A 215 20.63 3.87 -3.91
CA GLU A 215 22.06 4.23 -3.99
C GLU A 215 22.38 5.64 -3.44
N ASP A 216 21.43 6.57 -3.49
CA ASP A 216 21.73 8.00 -3.35
C ASP A 216 20.73 8.79 -2.48
N ARG A 217 19.74 8.11 -1.89
CA ARG A 217 18.92 8.75 -0.86
C ARG A 217 19.65 8.59 0.47
N SER A 218 20.30 9.68 0.89
CA SER A 218 20.64 9.91 2.29
C SER A 218 19.49 9.37 3.14
N VAL A 219 19.77 8.30 3.90
CA VAL A 219 18.85 7.60 4.80
C VAL A 219 17.71 8.54 5.23
N ASP A 220 16.56 8.46 4.57
CA ASP A 220 15.44 9.31 4.94
C ASP A 220 15.11 8.99 6.41
N TRP A 221 14.83 10.04 7.17
CA TRP A 221 14.98 10.21 8.63
C TRP A 221 14.45 9.13 9.60
N SER A 222 13.87 8.03 9.12
CA SER A 222 13.19 7.03 9.94
C SER A 222 14.08 5.91 10.49
N GLY A 223 15.20 5.58 9.84
CA GLY A 223 16.12 4.53 10.30
C GLY A 223 15.52 3.12 10.38
N TYR A 224 14.44 2.86 9.63
CA TYR A 224 13.74 1.57 9.60
C TYR A 224 14.01 0.76 8.32
N THR A 225 13.83 -0.55 8.45
CA THR A 225 13.81 -1.55 7.37
C THR A 225 12.49 -2.31 7.47
N PHE A 226 11.87 -2.56 6.33
CA PHE A 226 10.61 -3.27 6.17
C PHE A 226 10.88 -4.59 5.48
N ARG A 227 10.60 -5.71 6.15
CA ARG A 227 10.73 -7.05 5.57
C ARG A 227 9.37 -7.56 5.16
N HIS A 228 9.17 -7.85 3.88
CA HIS A 228 7.90 -8.34 3.34
C HIS A 228 7.99 -9.80 2.91
N TRP A 229 6.99 -10.59 3.28
CA TRP A 229 6.72 -11.92 2.75
C TRP A 229 5.36 -11.92 2.09
N PHE A 230 5.26 -12.53 0.91
CA PHE A 230 3.99 -12.75 0.23
C PHE A 230 3.68 -14.23 0.17
N PHE A 231 2.50 -14.58 0.63
CA PHE A 231 1.96 -15.92 0.51
C PHE A 231 0.84 -15.89 -0.53
N THR A 232 1.03 -16.68 -1.57
CA THR A 232 0.07 -16.94 -2.64
C THR A 232 -0.13 -18.45 -2.80
N HIS A 233 -1.22 -18.85 -3.46
CA HIS A 233 -1.39 -20.21 -3.95
C HIS A 233 -0.42 -20.43 -5.13
N THR A 234 0.33 -21.54 -5.12
CA THR A 234 1.46 -21.74 -6.05
C THR A 234 1.11 -22.54 -7.31
N ASP A 235 -0.11 -23.07 -7.39
CA ASP A 235 -0.58 -23.87 -8.52
C ASP A 235 -0.96 -23.02 -9.74
N ILE A 236 -1.22 -21.72 -9.54
CA ILE A 236 -1.45 -20.72 -10.58
C ILE A 236 -0.69 -19.46 -10.19
N PRO A 237 0.06 -18.80 -11.10
CA PRO A 237 0.77 -17.58 -10.76
C PRO A 237 -0.21 -16.46 -10.37
N PHE A 238 0.09 -15.76 -9.28
CA PHE A 238 -0.69 -14.63 -8.79
C PHE A 238 -0.53 -13.39 -9.68
N LEU A 239 0.70 -13.10 -10.11
CA LEU A 239 1.04 -11.98 -11.00
C LEU A 239 1.45 -12.51 -12.37
N ILE A 240 0.97 -11.86 -13.43
CA ILE A 240 1.32 -12.16 -14.82
C ILE A 240 1.74 -10.89 -15.57
N PRO A 241 2.65 -11.00 -16.55
CA PRO A 241 3.10 -9.85 -17.33
C PRO A 241 1.96 -9.25 -18.15
N VAL A 242 1.93 -7.93 -18.25
CA VAL A 242 1.00 -7.21 -19.13
C VAL A 242 1.63 -7.12 -20.52
N SER A 243 0.92 -7.58 -21.54
CA SER A 243 1.36 -7.47 -22.93
C SER A 243 1.16 -6.06 -23.48
N ARG A 244 1.96 -5.66 -24.47
CA ARG A 244 1.79 -4.37 -25.15
C ARG A 244 0.40 -4.23 -25.75
N LYS A 245 -0.16 -5.29 -26.34
CA LYS A 245 -1.51 -5.32 -26.89
C LYS A 245 -2.55 -4.98 -25.83
N GLU A 246 -2.50 -5.68 -24.69
CA GLU A 246 -3.43 -5.48 -23.58
C GLU A 246 -3.36 -4.04 -23.05
N PHE A 247 -2.14 -3.52 -22.85
CA PHE A 247 -1.94 -2.15 -22.39
C PHE A 247 -2.48 -1.11 -23.37
N LEU A 248 -2.20 -1.25 -24.67
CA LEU A 248 -2.71 -0.32 -25.69
C LEU A 248 -4.24 -0.31 -25.73
N GLN A 249 -4.88 -1.46 -25.54
CA GLN A 249 -6.34 -1.56 -25.43
C GLN A 249 -6.86 -0.85 -24.17
N ALA A 250 -6.20 -1.03 -23.03
CA ALA A 250 -6.55 -0.33 -21.78
C ALA A 250 -6.36 1.20 -21.89
N VAL A 251 -5.33 1.66 -22.61
CA VAL A 251 -5.11 3.09 -22.89
C VAL A 251 -6.22 3.69 -23.75
N LEU A 252 -6.72 2.95 -24.75
CA LEU A 252 -7.85 3.40 -25.57
C LEU A 252 -9.13 3.55 -24.73
N GLU A 253 -9.43 2.57 -23.88
CA GLU A 253 -10.57 2.65 -22.96
C GLU A 253 -10.43 3.85 -22.00
N TYR A 254 -9.22 4.06 -21.47
CA TYR A 254 -8.94 5.23 -20.64
C TYR A 254 -9.25 6.54 -21.35
N TYR A 255 -8.84 6.70 -22.61
CA TYR A 255 -9.13 7.91 -23.38
C TYR A 255 -10.61 8.12 -23.63
N ASP A 256 -11.37 7.06 -23.88
CA ASP A 256 -12.82 7.20 -24.05
C ASP A 256 -13.51 7.68 -22.77
N ARG A 257 -13.10 7.18 -21.59
CA ARG A 257 -13.64 7.64 -20.30
C ARG A 257 -13.15 9.03 -19.90
N GLU A 258 -11.87 9.33 -20.12
CA GLU A 258 -11.29 10.63 -19.80
C GLU A 258 -11.97 11.77 -20.56
N LYS A 259 -12.32 11.55 -21.83
CA LYS A 259 -13.07 12.54 -22.64
C LYS A 259 -14.38 12.97 -22.00
N ILE A 260 -15.14 12.03 -21.44
CA ILE A 260 -16.41 12.30 -20.77
C ILE A 260 -16.15 13.21 -19.56
N ALA A 261 -15.20 12.81 -18.70
CA ALA A 261 -14.85 13.57 -17.50
C ALA A 261 -14.33 14.99 -17.81
N LEU A 262 -13.48 15.13 -18.83
CA LEU A 262 -12.97 16.44 -19.27
C LEU A 262 -14.10 17.32 -19.83
N THR A 263 -15.01 16.75 -20.61
CA THR A 263 -16.16 17.48 -21.15
C THR A 263 -17.06 17.97 -20.03
N ASP A 264 -17.41 17.12 -19.07
CA ASP A 264 -18.26 17.49 -17.93
C ASP A 264 -17.63 18.59 -17.06
N ASN A 265 -16.33 18.47 -16.76
CA ASN A 265 -15.60 19.47 -16.00
C ASN A 265 -15.51 20.80 -16.77
N MET A 266 -15.25 20.75 -18.08
CA MET A 266 -15.21 21.95 -18.93
C MET A 266 -16.57 22.65 -18.97
N GLN A 267 -17.68 21.91 -19.05
CA GLN A 267 -19.02 22.53 -19.01
C GLN A 267 -19.30 23.22 -17.67
N LYS A 268 -18.90 22.61 -16.54
CA LYS A 268 -18.99 23.26 -15.22
C LYS A 268 -18.18 24.56 -15.18
N MET A 269 -16.93 24.52 -15.67
CA MET A 269 -16.07 25.70 -15.74
C MET A 269 -16.67 26.81 -16.62
N LEU A 270 -17.23 26.45 -17.79
CA LEU A 270 -17.90 27.39 -18.69
C LEU A 270 -19.12 28.03 -18.05
N THR A 271 -19.98 27.25 -17.39
CA THR A 271 -21.15 27.78 -16.68
C THR A 271 -20.73 28.77 -15.59
N THR A 272 -19.74 28.43 -14.76
CA THR A 272 -19.22 29.34 -13.74
C THR A 272 -18.62 30.61 -14.36
N ALA A 273 -17.82 30.48 -15.43
CA ALA A 273 -17.19 31.60 -16.10
C ALA A 273 -18.22 32.55 -16.74
N ARG A 274 -19.25 32.02 -17.41
CA ARG A 274 -20.34 32.79 -18.01
C ARG A 274 -21.13 33.58 -16.97
N SER A 275 -21.48 32.95 -15.84
CA SER A 275 -22.15 33.63 -14.73
C SER A 275 -21.28 34.74 -14.15
N GLY A 276 -19.98 34.49 -13.96
CA GLY A 276 -19.04 35.50 -13.44
C GLY A 276 -18.87 36.70 -14.38
N VAL A 277 -18.82 36.48 -15.70
CA VAL A 277 -18.78 37.55 -16.70
C VAL A 277 -20.06 38.40 -16.63
N ALA A 278 -21.24 37.76 -16.62
CA ALA A 278 -22.52 38.46 -16.56
C ALA A 278 -22.67 39.33 -15.29
N GLU A 279 -22.22 38.84 -14.15
CA GLU A 279 -22.21 39.61 -12.90
C GLU A 279 -21.25 40.81 -12.95
N MET A 280 -20.04 40.60 -13.48
CA MET A 280 -19.06 41.67 -13.63
C MET A 280 -19.48 42.75 -14.63
N GLU A 281 -20.20 42.39 -15.69
CA GLU A 281 -20.82 43.34 -16.62
C GLU A 281 -21.82 44.25 -15.90
N LYS A 282 -22.69 43.67 -15.07
CA LYS A 282 -23.68 44.42 -14.28
C LYS A 282 -23.00 45.40 -13.32
N ASN A 283 -21.91 44.99 -12.69
CA ASN A 283 -21.21 45.76 -11.66
C ASN A 283 -20.09 46.67 -12.21
N LYS A 284 -19.90 46.75 -13.54
CA LYS A 284 -18.86 47.55 -14.22
C LYS A 284 -17.44 47.30 -13.65
N ASN A 285 -17.12 46.04 -13.40
CA ASN A 285 -15.85 45.65 -12.79
C ASN A 285 -14.66 45.92 -13.76
N PRO A 286 -13.55 46.54 -13.30
CA PRO A 286 -12.39 46.85 -14.17
C PRO A 286 -11.68 45.61 -14.73
N TYR A 287 -11.90 44.43 -14.15
CA TYR A 287 -11.31 43.16 -14.61
C TYR A 287 -12.20 42.38 -15.61
N LEU A 288 -13.30 42.98 -16.08
CA LEU A 288 -14.25 42.32 -16.99
C LEU A 288 -13.58 41.75 -18.24
N GLN A 289 -12.68 42.51 -18.87
CA GLN A 289 -12.01 42.05 -20.10
C GLN A 289 -11.17 40.80 -19.85
N ASN A 290 -10.42 40.75 -18.74
CA ASN A 290 -9.64 39.56 -18.38
C ASN A 290 -10.52 38.32 -18.21
N GLN A 291 -11.75 38.47 -17.67
CA GLN A 291 -12.68 37.34 -17.57
C GLN A 291 -13.29 36.95 -18.91
N LYS A 292 -13.56 37.90 -19.81
CA LYS A 292 -14.00 37.61 -21.18
C LYS A 292 -12.92 36.84 -21.95
N ASP A 293 -11.66 37.26 -21.82
CA ASP A 293 -10.53 36.58 -22.45
C ASP A 293 -10.37 35.15 -21.90
N ARG A 294 -10.52 34.98 -20.58
CA ARG A 294 -10.53 33.65 -19.94
C ARG A 294 -11.69 32.78 -20.43
N LEU A 295 -12.90 33.34 -20.56
CA LEU A 295 -14.06 32.62 -21.10
C LEU A 295 -13.80 32.16 -22.54
N ALA A 296 -13.28 33.04 -23.41
CA ALA A 296 -12.94 32.69 -24.79
C ALA A 296 -11.90 31.55 -24.85
N LEU A 297 -10.90 31.56 -23.96
CA LEU A 297 -9.94 30.46 -23.85
C LEU A 297 -10.58 29.14 -23.42
N LEU A 298 -11.55 29.17 -22.50
CA LEU A 298 -12.30 27.97 -22.10
C LEU A 298 -13.19 27.45 -23.23
N GLU A 299 -13.85 28.33 -23.97
CA GLU A 299 -14.68 27.94 -25.13
C GLU A 299 -13.83 27.31 -26.23
N LYS A 300 -12.64 27.87 -26.50
CA LYS A 300 -11.64 27.25 -27.37
C LYS A 300 -11.21 25.87 -26.86
N SER A 301 -10.89 25.78 -25.57
CA SER A 301 -10.49 24.52 -24.92
C SER A 301 -11.55 23.43 -25.06
N ALA A 302 -12.83 23.79 -24.92
CA ALA A 302 -13.95 22.87 -25.06
C ALA A 302 -14.02 22.24 -26.47
N GLY A 303 -13.76 23.03 -27.52
CA GLY A 303 -13.69 22.53 -28.89
C GLY A 303 -12.46 21.63 -29.17
N GLU A 304 -11.37 21.82 -28.42
CA GLU A 304 -10.13 21.06 -28.58
C GLU A 304 -10.20 19.66 -27.93
N ILE A 305 -10.98 19.47 -26.85
CA ILE A 305 -11.08 18.18 -26.13
C ILE A 305 -11.32 16.98 -27.05
N PRO A 306 -12.36 16.95 -27.93
CA PRO A 306 -12.59 15.81 -28.81
C PRO A 306 -11.47 15.59 -29.83
N ILE A 307 -10.82 16.66 -30.29
CA ILE A 307 -9.73 16.60 -31.28
C ILE A 307 -8.48 15.99 -30.63
N ILE A 308 -8.08 16.51 -29.47
CA ILE A 308 -6.95 15.98 -28.70
C ILE A 308 -7.20 14.52 -28.31
N ASN A 309 -8.42 14.17 -27.90
CA ASN A 309 -8.74 12.79 -27.57
C ASN A 309 -8.50 11.82 -28.74
N GLU A 310 -8.94 12.14 -29.95
CA GLU A 310 -8.69 11.28 -31.12
C GLU A 310 -7.21 11.27 -31.53
N GLN A 311 -6.47 12.37 -31.36
CA GLN A 311 -5.02 12.38 -31.55
C GLN A 311 -4.31 11.40 -30.60
N LYS A 312 -4.68 11.41 -29.31
CA LYS A 312 -4.13 10.48 -28.31
C LYS A 312 -4.43 9.03 -28.67
N LYS A 313 -5.67 8.74 -29.10
CA LYS A 313 -6.08 7.40 -29.55
C LYS A 313 -5.34 6.97 -30.83
N ALA A 314 -5.00 7.90 -31.72
CA ALA A 314 -4.31 7.58 -32.97
C ALA A 314 -2.95 6.91 -32.72
N THR A 315 -2.17 7.35 -31.72
CA THR A 315 -0.90 6.73 -31.35
C THR A 315 -1.08 5.26 -30.96
N ALA A 316 -2.02 4.97 -30.06
CA ALA A 316 -2.27 3.59 -29.62
C ALA A 316 -2.86 2.72 -30.74
N LYS A 317 -3.79 3.25 -31.55
CA LYS A 317 -4.37 2.57 -32.71
C LYS A 317 -3.29 2.22 -33.75
N LYS A 318 -2.38 3.15 -34.04
CA LYS A 318 -1.27 2.96 -34.97
C LYS A 318 -0.35 1.82 -34.52
N LEU A 319 0.05 1.82 -33.26
CA LEU A 319 0.89 0.75 -32.70
C LEU A 319 0.18 -0.61 -32.72
N LEU A 320 -1.13 -0.65 -32.46
CA LEU A 320 -1.93 -1.87 -32.57
C LEU A 320 -2.03 -2.40 -34.02
N SER A 321 -2.01 -1.54 -35.02
CA SER A 321 -2.16 -1.93 -36.43
C SER A 321 -0.84 -2.22 -37.15
N GLU A 322 0.24 -1.52 -36.80
CA GLU A 322 1.51 -1.59 -37.54
C GLU A 322 2.53 -2.58 -36.95
N GLN A 323 2.38 -2.95 -35.68
CA GLN A 323 3.32 -3.85 -35.00
C GLN A 323 2.94 -5.32 -35.19
N ASP A 324 3.94 -6.19 -35.23
CA ASP A 324 3.73 -7.63 -35.36
C ASP A 324 3.23 -8.28 -34.06
N GLU A 325 2.73 -9.52 -34.17
CA GLU A 325 2.17 -10.26 -33.04
C GLU A 325 3.21 -10.53 -31.94
N LYS A 326 4.47 -10.77 -32.29
CA LYS A 326 5.54 -11.01 -31.32
C LYS A 326 5.81 -9.74 -30.50
N TRP A 327 5.84 -8.59 -31.15
CA TRP A 327 5.98 -7.30 -30.49
C TRP A 327 4.78 -7.01 -29.60
N LEU A 328 3.56 -7.24 -30.08
CA LEU A 328 2.31 -7.02 -29.35
C LEU A 328 2.17 -7.91 -28.12
N ASN A 329 2.67 -9.15 -28.19
CA ASN A 329 2.68 -10.10 -27.08
C ASN A 329 3.88 -9.93 -26.13
N SER A 330 4.84 -9.08 -26.46
CA SER A 330 5.95 -8.75 -25.57
C SER A 330 5.45 -7.99 -24.34
N GLN A 331 6.15 -8.13 -23.21
CA GLN A 331 5.81 -7.43 -21.99
C GLN A 331 5.99 -5.91 -22.13
N VAL A 332 5.11 -5.15 -21.51
CA VAL A 332 5.23 -3.70 -21.42
C VAL A 332 6.36 -3.30 -20.49
N ILE A 333 7.16 -2.33 -20.95
CA ILE A 333 8.15 -1.63 -20.16
C ILE A 333 7.86 -0.13 -20.26
N ILE A 334 7.71 0.55 -19.12
CA ILE A 334 7.52 2.01 -19.06
C ILE A 334 8.69 2.69 -18.34
N GLN A 335 8.90 3.97 -18.64
CA GLN A 335 9.95 4.74 -17.97
C GLN A 335 9.54 5.09 -16.53
N HIS A 336 10.48 4.98 -15.61
CA HIS A 336 10.29 5.19 -14.16
C HIS A 336 9.61 6.52 -13.80
N ASP A 337 10.07 7.63 -14.37
CA ASP A 337 9.62 8.99 -14.04
C ASP A 337 8.30 9.39 -14.72
N ASN A 338 7.53 8.41 -15.18
CA ASN A 338 6.26 8.62 -15.87
C ASN A 338 6.40 9.54 -17.12
N LYS A 339 7.60 9.73 -17.68
CA LYS A 339 7.84 10.56 -18.88
C LYS A 339 7.07 10.08 -20.11
N ALA A 340 6.67 8.80 -20.11
CA ALA A 340 5.77 8.24 -21.10
C ALA A 340 4.38 8.92 -21.12
N PHE A 341 4.06 9.78 -20.16
CA PHE A 341 2.76 10.45 -20.00
C PHE A 341 2.84 11.98 -19.96
N ARG A 342 3.79 12.58 -20.69
CA ARG A 342 4.00 14.04 -20.71
C ARG A 342 2.92 14.77 -21.50
N ILE A 343 2.15 15.60 -20.82
CA ILE A 343 1.31 16.63 -21.46
C ILE A 343 2.24 17.71 -22.02
N PRO A 344 1.99 18.23 -23.24
CA PRO A 344 2.69 19.41 -23.73
C PRO A 344 2.55 20.60 -22.76
N SER A 345 3.61 21.39 -22.60
CA SER A 345 3.56 22.61 -21.79
C SER A 345 3.14 23.81 -22.65
N ASP A 346 2.21 24.62 -22.15
CA ASP A 346 1.89 25.95 -22.69
C ASP A 346 2.00 26.97 -21.55
N PRO A 347 2.89 27.97 -21.62
CA PRO A 347 3.05 28.97 -20.56
C PRO A 347 1.81 29.88 -20.40
N LYS A 348 0.90 29.89 -21.37
CA LYS A 348 -0.30 30.74 -21.38
C LYS A 348 -1.58 30.00 -21.00
N ARG A 349 -1.56 28.66 -20.97
CA ARG A 349 -2.75 27.83 -20.76
C ARG A 349 -2.41 26.57 -19.97
N ASP A 350 -3.27 26.22 -19.02
CA ASP A 350 -3.25 24.87 -18.45
C ASP A 350 -3.79 23.87 -19.47
N LEU A 351 -2.89 23.18 -20.19
CA LEU A 351 -3.28 22.18 -21.19
C LEU A 351 -3.85 20.90 -20.57
N SER A 352 -3.76 20.71 -19.26
CA SER A 352 -4.32 19.52 -18.62
C SER A 352 -5.85 19.49 -18.61
N VAL A 353 -6.51 20.64 -18.84
CA VAL A 353 -7.97 20.71 -19.02
C VAL A 353 -8.44 20.17 -20.38
N VAL A 354 -7.50 19.97 -21.33
CA VAL A 354 -7.77 19.47 -22.68
C VAL A 354 -7.12 18.10 -22.91
N TYR A 355 -5.85 17.97 -22.57
CA TYR A 355 -5.10 16.72 -22.72
C TYR A 355 -5.40 15.72 -21.62
N GLY A 356 -6.02 16.16 -20.53
CA GLY A 356 -6.15 15.36 -19.31
C GLY A 356 -4.79 15.13 -18.65
N LYS A 357 -4.62 13.99 -17.98
CA LYS A 357 -3.44 13.75 -17.12
C LYS A 357 -2.54 12.61 -17.60
N PHE A 358 -2.98 11.85 -18.59
CA PHE A 358 -2.25 10.70 -19.10
C PHE A 358 -2.13 10.79 -20.62
N TYR A 359 -0.91 10.91 -21.17
CA TYR A 359 -0.68 10.97 -22.62
C TYR A 359 0.44 10.03 -23.06
N PHE A 360 0.07 8.82 -23.47
CA PHE A 360 0.99 7.78 -23.92
C PHE A 360 1.59 8.12 -25.28
N THR A 361 2.92 8.09 -25.35
CA THR A 361 3.68 8.38 -26.57
C THR A 361 4.34 7.14 -27.16
N ASP A 362 5.08 6.38 -26.35
CA ASP A 362 5.71 5.13 -26.75
C ASP A 362 6.10 4.27 -25.52
N PHE A 363 6.46 3.02 -25.77
CA PHE A 363 7.05 2.14 -24.76
C PHE A 363 8.54 2.43 -24.56
N TYR A 364 9.01 2.21 -23.33
CA TYR A 364 10.43 2.37 -23.00
C TYR A 364 11.25 1.19 -23.53
N THR A 365 12.40 1.48 -24.13
CA THR A 365 13.30 0.49 -24.75
C THR A 365 14.65 0.34 -24.02
N GLY A 366 14.87 1.11 -22.95
CA GLY A 366 16.10 1.01 -22.16
C GLY A 366 16.05 -0.12 -21.12
N THR A 367 17.13 -0.25 -20.35
CA THR A 367 17.36 -1.37 -19.42
C THR A 367 16.76 -1.19 -18.03
N TYR A 368 16.46 0.05 -17.63
CA TYR A 368 16.01 0.42 -16.27
C TYR A 368 14.54 0.86 -16.23
N GLY A 369 13.69 0.16 -16.98
CA GLY A 369 12.26 0.48 -17.05
C GLY A 369 11.40 -0.45 -16.20
N TYR A 370 10.23 0.03 -15.79
CA TYR A 370 9.25 -0.79 -15.08
C TYR A 370 8.58 -1.76 -16.02
N LYS A 371 8.79 -3.04 -15.75
CA LYS A 371 8.03 -4.13 -16.34
C LYS A 371 6.66 -4.17 -15.68
N LEU A 372 5.60 -4.09 -16.48
CA LEU A 372 4.24 -4.07 -15.95
C LEU A 372 3.69 -5.48 -15.74
N TYR A 373 3.02 -5.66 -14.61
CA TYR A 373 2.33 -6.87 -14.21
C TYR A 373 0.93 -6.53 -13.73
N ARG A 374 0.06 -7.53 -13.72
CA ARG A 374 -1.27 -7.47 -13.13
C ARG A 374 -1.57 -8.74 -12.37
N ILE A 375 -2.58 -8.69 -11.52
CA ILE A 375 -3.11 -9.90 -10.88
C ILE A 375 -3.74 -10.79 -11.96
N ASN A 376 -3.46 -12.08 -11.90
CA ASN A 376 -3.97 -13.08 -12.81
C ASN A 376 -5.49 -13.30 -12.60
N PRO A 377 -6.35 -13.05 -13.59
CA PRO A 377 -7.79 -13.24 -13.46
C PRO A 377 -8.16 -14.70 -13.23
N GLU A 378 -7.40 -15.65 -13.79
CA GLU A 378 -7.63 -17.08 -13.54
C GLU A 378 -7.31 -17.46 -12.10
N TYR A 379 -6.30 -16.82 -11.50
CA TYR A 379 -6.04 -16.95 -10.07
C TYR A 379 -7.23 -16.48 -9.25
N LEU A 380 -7.76 -15.29 -9.54
CA LEU A 380 -8.90 -14.72 -8.80
C LEU A 380 -10.23 -15.44 -9.05
N LYS A 381 -10.38 -16.16 -10.17
CA LYS A 381 -11.52 -17.07 -10.39
C LYS A 381 -11.44 -18.28 -9.46
N LYS A 382 -10.24 -18.83 -9.27
CA LYS A 382 -10.01 -20.00 -8.41
C LYS A 382 -9.98 -19.65 -6.92
N TYR A 383 -9.37 -18.51 -6.60
CA TYR A 383 -9.13 -17.98 -5.25
C TYR A 383 -9.71 -16.57 -5.13
N PRO A 384 -11.05 -16.45 -5.00
CA PRO A 384 -11.72 -15.16 -5.00
C PRO A 384 -11.38 -14.33 -3.76
N ALA A 385 -11.06 -13.05 -3.95
CA ALA A 385 -10.61 -12.17 -2.86
C ALA A 385 -11.69 -11.85 -1.82
N ASN A 386 -12.97 -11.96 -2.22
CA ASN A 386 -14.13 -11.81 -1.34
C ASN A 386 -14.56 -13.13 -0.66
N GLY A 387 -13.75 -14.20 -0.79
CA GLY A 387 -13.99 -15.47 -0.14
C GLY A 387 -13.87 -15.43 1.39
N SER A 388 -14.14 -16.58 2.01
CA SER A 388 -13.94 -16.80 3.44
C SER A 388 -12.45 -16.71 3.82
N LYS A 389 -11.57 -17.09 2.90
CA LYS A 389 -10.12 -16.94 2.97
C LYS A 389 -9.64 -15.80 2.05
N PRO A 390 -8.52 -15.13 2.38
CA PRO A 390 -7.91 -14.15 1.49
C PRO A 390 -7.33 -14.83 0.24
N ALA A 391 -7.26 -14.10 -0.86
CA ALA A 391 -6.61 -14.54 -2.09
C ALA A 391 -5.07 -14.50 -1.96
N VAL A 392 -4.55 -13.59 -1.15
CA VAL A 392 -3.11 -13.40 -0.89
C VAL A 392 -2.92 -12.87 0.52
N ILE A 393 -1.83 -13.27 1.18
CA ILE A 393 -1.43 -12.73 2.48
C ILE A 393 -0.09 -12.06 2.34
N GLU A 394 0.03 -10.83 2.83
CA GLU A 394 1.32 -10.21 3.10
C GLU A 394 1.61 -10.27 4.59
N VAL A 395 2.84 -10.65 4.94
CA VAL A 395 3.41 -10.41 6.25
C VAL A 395 4.49 -9.35 6.10
N MET A 396 4.45 -8.29 6.90
CA MET A 396 5.47 -7.24 6.91
C MET A 396 6.00 -7.03 8.32
N TYR A 397 7.31 -6.96 8.49
CA TYR A 397 7.93 -6.58 9.74
C TYR A 397 8.81 -5.34 9.58
N ARG A 398 8.47 -4.26 10.29
CA ARG A 398 9.27 -3.03 10.38
C ARG A 398 10.18 -3.09 11.60
N TYR A 399 11.48 -2.87 11.41
CA TYR A 399 12.48 -2.81 12.48
C TYR A 399 13.55 -1.77 12.20
N SER A 400 14.24 -1.28 13.23
CA SER A 400 15.39 -0.40 13.04
C SER A 400 16.68 -1.20 13.14
N THR A 401 17.58 -1.03 12.18
CA THR A 401 18.91 -1.65 12.21
C THR A 401 19.81 -1.07 13.31
N LEU A 402 19.42 0.07 13.88
CA LEU A 402 20.13 0.73 14.97
C LEU A 402 19.55 0.42 16.36
N ASN A 403 18.32 -0.10 16.42
CA ASN A 403 17.66 -0.47 17.68
C ASN A 403 17.85 -1.96 18.00
N LYS A 404 18.66 -2.25 19.02
CA LYS A 404 18.96 -3.61 19.52
C LYS A 404 17.72 -4.40 19.94
N PHE A 405 16.69 -3.74 20.49
CA PHE A 405 15.43 -4.41 20.87
C PHE A 405 14.73 -4.94 19.62
N THR A 406 14.59 -4.13 18.57
CA THR A 406 13.93 -4.57 17.33
C THR A 406 14.72 -5.62 16.56
N LEU A 407 16.06 -5.56 16.60
CA LEU A 407 16.92 -6.63 16.08
C LEU A 407 16.73 -7.94 16.87
N SER A 408 16.63 -7.87 18.19
CA SER A 408 16.36 -9.05 19.04
C SER A 408 14.99 -9.65 18.75
N VAL A 409 13.96 -8.82 18.57
CA VAL A 409 12.62 -9.28 18.14
C VAL A 409 12.68 -9.97 16.78
N ARG A 410 13.40 -9.39 15.80
CA ARG A 410 13.63 -10.01 14.50
C ARG A 410 14.24 -11.41 14.65
N ASP A 411 15.36 -11.47 15.38
CA ASP A 411 16.21 -12.66 15.41
C ASP A 411 15.62 -13.79 16.24
N LYS A 412 14.94 -13.46 17.35
CA LYS A 412 14.38 -14.45 18.27
C LYS A 412 12.94 -14.82 17.95
N TYR A 413 12.13 -13.91 17.42
CA TYR A 413 10.71 -14.15 17.18
C TYR A 413 10.36 -14.17 15.69
N ILE A 414 10.65 -13.12 14.93
CA ILE A 414 10.19 -13.00 13.53
C ILE A 414 10.80 -14.08 12.64
N ASN A 415 12.10 -14.37 12.78
CA ASN A 415 12.76 -15.44 12.02
C ASN A 415 12.23 -16.84 12.36
N ASN A 416 11.54 -17.00 13.49
CA ASN A 416 10.96 -18.26 13.97
C ASN A 416 9.41 -18.25 13.93
N LEU A 417 8.82 -17.29 13.22
CA LEU A 417 7.36 -17.18 13.07
C LEU A 417 6.84 -18.39 12.30
N ASP A 418 5.67 -18.91 12.71
CA ASP A 418 5.00 -20.06 12.07
C ASP A 418 4.40 -19.68 10.71
N PHE A 419 5.27 -19.46 9.71
CA PHE A 419 4.86 -19.08 8.36
C PHE A 419 4.01 -20.16 7.67
N GLU A 420 4.21 -21.44 7.99
CA GLU A 420 3.31 -22.51 7.50
C GLU A 420 1.90 -22.37 8.09
N GLY A 421 1.80 -22.01 9.37
CA GLY A 421 0.54 -21.67 10.01
C GLY A 421 -0.16 -20.50 9.32
N ILE A 422 0.59 -19.45 8.95
CA ILE A 422 0.06 -18.32 8.19
C ILE A 422 -0.38 -18.76 6.79
N ARG A 423 0.45 -19.53 6.08
CA ARG A 423 0.14 -20.01 4.71
C ARG A 423 -1.13 -20.86 4.68
N LYS A 424 -1.43 -21.65 5.72
CA LYS A 424 -2.67 -22.45 5.81
C LYS A 424 -3.96 -21.61 5.91
N LEU A 425 -3.83 -20.31 6.18
CA LEU A 425 -4.94 -19.37 6.24
C LEU A 425 -5.29 -18.76 4.86
N LEU A 426 -4.45 -18.98 3.83
CA LEU A 426 -4.85 -18.91 2.41
C LEU A 426 -5.74 -20.09 2.03
#